data_AF-U5QMV5-F1
#
_entry.id   AF-U5QMV5-F1
#
_cell.length_a   1.000
_cell.length_b   1.000
_cell.length_c   1.000
_cell.angle_alpha   90.00
_cell.angle_beta   90.00
_cell.angle_gamma   90.00
#
_symmetry.space_group_name_H-M   'P 1'
#
loop_
_entity.id
_entity.type
_entity.pdbx_description
1 polymer ?
#
loop_
_entity_poly.entity_id
_entity_poly.type
_entity_poly.pdbx_seq_one_letter_code
_entity_poly.pdbx_strand_id
1 'polypeptide(L)'
;MAAPKCPNPQCEYFNRTLPNTAQVCPMCGTPLGNVVRGSSAASTPAAPPPVAPPAFQQTPAFQSAPAYQQAPPVYQPSPPVYQSAPPAYQPQQPQVPARPSAPAAAPGRPSLKLIHSPSNREFPLRGEESYIGRRGGTVKPAPEIDLTGLPNDQVISRPHARIYWDATYATYTIIDSNSRNGTFINAQPLTPGVPYQLVDGDALQLGKDNLVQFTVAIA
;
A
#
# COMPACT_ATOMS: atom_id res chain seq x y z
N MET A 1 47.66 -7.39 -1.59
CA MET A 1 46.98 -6.19 -2.12
C MET A 1 45.76 -5.94 -1.25
N ALA A 2 45.67 -4.80 -0.59
CA ALA A 2 44.51 -4.48 0.26
C ALA A 2 43.29 -4.24 -0.64
N ALA A 3 42.18 -4.92 -0.35
CA ALA A 3 40.96 -4.77 -1.12
C ALA A 3 40.38 -3.34 -0.98
N PRO A 4 39.93 -2.72 -2.08
CA PRO A 4 39.38 -1.37 -2.04
C PRO A 4 38.08 -1.35 -1.22
N LYS A 5 37.87 -0.26 -0.47
CA LYS A 5 36.67 -0.02 0.33
C LYS A 5 36.01 1.27 -0.09
N CYS A 6 34.68 1.34 -0.01
CA CYS A 6 33.93 2.55 -0.35
C CYS A 6 34.15 3.66 0.69
N PRO A 7 34.63 4.86 0.27
CA PRO A 7 34.86 5.98 1.18
C PRO A 7 33.59 6.81 1.49
N ASN A 8 32.47 6.54 0.80
CA ASN A 8 31.23 7.31 0.97
C ASN A 8 30.40 6.80 2.17
N PRO A 9 30.22 7.60 3.25
CA PRO A 9 29.50 7.19 4.47
C PRO A 9 27.98 7.04 4.28
N GLN A 10 27.43 7.53 3.17
CA GLN A 10 26.01 7.39 2.82
C GLN A 10 25.75 6.15 1.95
N CYS A 11 26.79 5.42 1.57
CA CYS A 11 26.66 4.20 0.79
C CYS A 11 26.49 3.00 1.72
N GLU A 12 25.58 2.09 1.40
CA GLU A 12 25.37 0.84 2.14
C GLU A 12 26.62 -0.07 2.16
N TYR A 13 27.53 0.14 1.20
CA TYR A 13 28.83 -0.53 1.09
C TYR A 13 29.98 0.23 1.76
N PHE A 14 29.68 1.27 2.56
CA PHE A 14 30.68 2.00 3.32
C PHE A 14 31.51 1.06 4.20
N ASN A 15 32.84 1.12 4.05
CA ASN A 15 33.82 0.28 4.75
C ASN A 15 33.70 -1.25 4.50
N ARG A 16 32.85 -1.69 3.55
CA ARG A 16 32.79 -3.09 3.10
C ARG A 16 33.87 -3.37 2.05
N THR A 17 34.38 -4.60 2.08
CA THR A 17 35.39 -5.10 1.16
C THR A 17 34.78 -5.33 -0.23
N LEU A 18 35.29 -4.63 -1.25
CA LEU A 18 34.88 -4.79 -2.64
C LEU A 18 35.88 -5.67 -3.42
N PRO A 19 35.46 -6.30 -4.53
CA PRO A 19 36.37 -7.08 -5.36
C PRO A 19 37.55 -6.20 -5.83
N ASN A 20 38.75 -6.79 -5.85
CA ASN A 20 40.01 -6.08 -6.09
C ASN A 20 40.10 -5.38 -7.46
N THR A 21 39.19 -5.67 -8.39
CA THR A 21 39.09 -5.08 -9.71
C THR A 21 38.11 -3.90 -9.78
N ALA A 22 37.37 -3.61 -8.71
CA ALA A 22 36.38 -2.53 -8.69
C ALA A 22 37.07 -1.16 -8.59
N GLN A 23 37.04 -0.39 -9.69
CA GLN A 23 37.51 1.00 -9.75
C GLN A 23 36.43 2.00 -9.30
N VAL A 24 35.16 1.60 -9.37
CA VAL A 24 33.99 2.41 -9.01
C VAL A 24 33.06 1.54 -8.16
N CYS A 25 32.49 2.12 -7.10
CA CYS A 25 31.50 1.45 -6.27
C CYS A 25 30.20 1.20 -7.08
N PRO A 26 29.73 -0.05 -7.22
CA PRO A 26 28.55 -0.37 -8.02
C PRO A 26 27.23 0.15 -7.42
N MET A 27 27.22 0.51 -6.13
CA MET A 27 26.01 0.97 -5.44
C MET A 27 25.85 2.49 -5.39
N CYS A 28 26.95 3.25 -5.45
CA CYS A 28 26.89 4.71 -5.32
C CYS A 28 27.72 5.46 -6.38
N GLY A 29 28.39 4.76 -7.28
CA GLY A 29 29.21 5.36 -8.33
C GLY A 29 30.49 6.05 -7.82
N THR A 30 30.84 5.93 -6.54
CA THR A 30 32.02 6.58 -5.96
C THR A 30 33.31 5.86 -6.38
N PRO A 31 34.32 6.55 -6.92
CA PRO A 31 35.60 5.94 -7.30
C PRO A 31 36.38 5.45 -6.08
N LEU A 32 37.00 4.27 -6.19
CA LEU A 32 37.68 3.58 -5.09
C LEU A 32 39.20 3.61 -5.29
N GLY A 33 39.91 4.37 -4.45
CA GLY A 33 41.38 4.37 -4.39
C GLY A 33 42.09 5.39 -5.30
N ASN A 34 43.20 5.92 -4.77
CA ASN A 34 43.97 7.07 -5.26
C ASN A 34 44.29 7.05 -6.77
N VAL A 35 43.63 7.91 -7.53
CA VAL A 35 44.16 8.43 -8.80
C VAL A 35 45.28 9.43 -8.49
N VAL A 36 46.47 8.92 -8.18
CA VAL A 36 47.69 9.71 -8.39
C VAL A 36 47.84 9.84 -9.90
N ARG A 37 47.51 11.03 -10.43
CA ARG A 37 47.91 11.42 -11.78
C ARG A 37 49.44 11.51 -11.79
N GLY A 38 50.09 10.44 -12.20
CA GLY A 38 51.53 10.38 -12.45
C GLY A 38 51.80 10.66 -13.92
N SER A 39 52.24 11.88 -14.18
CA SER A 39 52.71 12.39 -15.46
C SER A 39 53.89 11.59 -16.03
N SER A 40 53.85 11.33 -17.33
CA SER A 40 55.07 11.25 -18.15
C SER A 40 54.73 11.69 -19.57
N ALA A 41 54.77 13.01 -19.78
CA ALA A 41 54.99 13.61 -21.10
C ALA A 41 56.38 14.25 -21.05
N ALA A 42 57.32 13.66 -21.78
CA ALA A 42 58.51 14.35 -22.21
C ALA A 42 58.18 15.09 -23.52
N SER A 43 58.69 16.33 -23.61
CA SER A 43 58.96 17.09 -24.83
C SER A 43 57.81 17.92 -25.44
N THR A 44 57.76 19.19 -25.07
CA THR A 44 57.30 20.32 -25.91
C THR A 44 58.37 20.68 -26.97
N PRO A 45 58.13 21.57 -27.96
CA PRO A 45 56.88 22.24 -28.39
C PRO A 45 56.66 22.28 -29.93
N ALA A 46 55.42 22.54 -30.38
CA ALA A 46 55.08 23.53 -31.43
C ALA A 46 53.58 23.46 -31.76
N ALA A 47 52.93 24.63 -31.78
CA ALA A 47 51.50 24.80 -32.09
C ALA A 47 51.21 24.70 -33.60
N PRO A 48 50.03 24.16 -33.98
CA PRO A 48 49.24 24.79 -35.05
C PRO A 48 47.70 24.77 -34.75
N PRO A 49 46.85 25.35 -35.63
CA PRO A 49 45.93 26.47 -35.39
C PRO A 49 44.56 26.08 -34.76
N PRO A 50 43.68 27.04 -34.42
CA PRO A 50 42.37 26.73 -33.87
C PRO A 50 41.49 26.04 -34.93
N VAL A 51 41.12 24.78 -34.67
CA VAL A 51 40.11 24.07 -35.44
C VAL A 51 38.74 24.54 -34.95
N ALA A 52 37.93 25.04 -35.86
CA ALA A 52 36.57 25.52 -35.61
C ALA A 52 35.71 24.45 -34.90
N PRO A 53 34.78 24.85 -34.00
CA PRO A 53 33.90 23.91 -33.33
C PRO A 53 32.97 23.22 -34.33
N PRO A 54 32.67 21.91 -34.14
CA PRO A 54 31.71 21.22 -34.98
C PRO A 54 30.31 21.81 -34.79
N ALA A 55 29.58 21.93 -35.89
CA ALA A 55 28.20 22.38 -35.93
C ALA A 55 27.33 21.49 -35.03
N PHE A 56 26.62 22.14 -34.11
CA PHE A 56 25.61 21.52 -33.26
C PHE A 56 24.55 20.86 -34.16
N GLN A 57 24.51 19.53 -34.17
CA GLN A 57 23.38 18.80 -34.72
C GLN A 57 22.17 19.07 -33.82
N GLN A 58 21.13 19.61 -34.44
CA GLN A 58 19.89 19.99 -33.80
C GLN A 58 19.23 18.76 -33.17
N THR A 59 18.93 18.85 -31.88
CA THR A 59 18.10 17.89 -31.15
C THR A 59 16.72 17.78 -31.80
N PRO A 60 16.10 16.58 -31.85
CA PRO A 60 14.71 16.45 -32.25
C PRO A 60 13.82 17.32 -31.36
N ALA A 61 12.93 18.10 -31.99
CA ALA A 61 11.94 18.91 -31.31
C ALA A 61 11.09 18.03 -30.39
N PHE A 62 11.08 18.35 -29.09
CA PHE A 62 10.08 17.85 -28.16
C PHE A 62 8.71 18.31 -28.67
N GLN A 63 7.91 17.35 -29.14
CA GLN A 63 6.50 17.58 -29.40
C GLN A 63 5.84 17.96 -28.08
N SER A 64 5.17 19.11 -28.07
CA SER A 64 4.40 19.61 -26.94
C SER A 64 3.39 18.56 -26.47
N ALA A 65 3.35 18.35 -25.15
CA ALA A 65 2.37 17.50 -24.48
C ALA A 65 0.93 17.87 -24.91
N PRO A 66 0.01 16.89 -25.02
CA PRO A 66 -1.38 17.16 -25.34
C PRO A 66 -2.02 18.05 -24.27
N ALA A 67 -2.85 18.97 -24.74
CA ALA A 67 -3.64 19.88 -23.92
C ALA A 67 -4.40 19.10 -22.83
N TYR A 68 -4.24 19.56 -21.59
CA TYR A 68 -5.04 19.14 -20.46
C TYR A 68 -6.52 19.27 -20.83
N GLN A 69 -7.20 18.14 -20.95
CA GLN A 69 -8.65 18.12 -21.01
C GLN A 69 -9.16 18.74 -19.72
N GLN A 70 -10.10 19.67 -19.86
CA GLN A 70 -10.70 20.40 -18.76
C GLN A 70 -11.30 19.40 -17.76
N ALA A 71 -11.03 19.63 -16.47
CA ALA A 71 -11.65 18.86 -15.40
C ALA A 71 -13.19 18.96 -15.51
N PRO A 72 -13.93 17.87 -15.22
CA PRO A 72 -15.39 17.91 -15.22
C PRO A 72 -15.89 18.94 -14.19
N PRO A 73 -17.02 19.63 -14.45
CA PRO A 73 -17.59 20.55 -13.49
C PRO A 73 -17.95 19.81 -12.20
N VAL A 74 -17.40 20.28 -11.09
CA VAL A 74 -17.78 19.84 -9.75
C VAL A 74 -19.26 20.19 -9.55
N TYR A 75 -20.11 19.18 -9.53
CA TYR A 75 -21.53 19.34 -9.20
C TYR A 75 -21.62 19.68 -7.71
N GLN A 76 -21.79 20.96 -7.38
CA GLN A 76 -22.16 21.36 -6.03
C GLN A 76 -23.66 21.07 -5.86
N PRO A 77 -24.05 20.15 -4.95
CA PRO A 77 -25.45 20.03 -4.59
C PRO A 77 -25.91 21.34 -3.93
N SER A 78 -26.93 21.97 -4.51
CA SER A 78 -27.58 23.13 -3.90
C SER A 78 -28.23 22.71 -2.57
N PRO A 79 -28.16 23.55 -1.53
CA PRO A 79 -28.82 23.26 -0.26
C PRO A 79 -30.34 23.20 -0.43
N PRO A 80 -31.05 22.31 0.29
CA PRO A 80 -32.50 22.26 0.23
C PRO A 80 -33.08 23.57 0.74
N VAL A 81 -33.94 24.19 -0.06
CA VAL A 81 -34.76 25.33 0.34
C VAL A 81 -35.84 24.77 1.27
N TYR A 82 -35.70 24.98 2.58
CA TYR A 82 -36.76 24.66 3.53
C TYR A 82 -37.93 25.62 3.30
N GLN A 83 -38.96 25.12 2.61
CA GLN A 83 -40.25 25.80 2.57
C GLN A 83 -40.87 25.80 3.97
N SER A 84 -41.38 26.98 4.33
CA SER A 84 -41.94 27.36 5.61
C SER A 84 -43.17 26.54 6.03
N ALA A 85 -43.22 26.32 7.35
CA ALA A 85 -44.24 25.74 8.21
C ALA A 85 -45.68 25.56 7.69
N PRO A 86 -46.32 24.42 8.01
CA PRO A 86 -47.78 24.30 8.14
C PRO A 86 -48.24 24.41 9.62
N PRO A 87 -49.56 24.54 9.85
CA PRO A 87 -50.12 25.47 10.84
C PRO A 87 -50.46 24.87 12.22
N ALA A 88 -50.67 25.80 13.16
CA ALA A 88 -51.50 25.77 14.37
C ALA A 88 -51.67 24.42 15.11
N TYR A 89 -51.01 24.35 16.27
CA TYR A 89 -51.22 23.35 17.33
C TYR A 89 -52.69 23.28 17.77
N GLN A 90 -53.28 22.09 17.69
CA GLN A 90 -54.38 21.69 18.56
C GLN A 90 -53.80 21.02 19.82
N PRO A 91 -54.32 21.30 21.04
CA PRO A 91 -53.89 20.57 22.23
C PRO A 91 -54.39 19.12 22.16
N GLN A 92 -53.49 18.20 21.80
CA GLN A 92 -53.72 16.76 21.91
C GLN A 92 -53.77 16.37 23.39
N GLN A 93 -54.82 15.64 23.78
CA GLN A 93 -54.95 15.01 25.08
C GLN A 93 -53.70 14.14 25.40
N PRO A 94 -53.33 13.93 26.67
CA PRO A 94 -52.22 13.05 27.04
C PRO A 94 -52.52 11.59 26.62
N GLN A 95 -52.15 11.25 25.39
CA GLN A 95 -52.09 9.85 24.97
C GLN A 95 -50.84 9.28 25.63
N VAL A 96 -51.04 8.40 26.62
CA VAL A 96 -50.00 7.47 27.07
C VAL A 96 -49.55 6.73 25.81
N PRO A 97 -48.31 6.93 25.32
CA PRO A 97 -47.88 6.21 24.14
C PRO A 97 -47.83 4.74 24.52
N ALA A 98 -48.61 3.92 23.82
CA ALA A 98 -48.21 2.54 23.63
C ALA A 98 -46.77 2.60 23.13
N ARG A 99 -45.85 2.05 23.92
CA ARG A 99 -44.42 2.00 23.61
C ARG A 99 -44.30 1.63 22.12
N PRO A 100 -43.65 2.45 21.28
CA PRO A 100 -43.32 2.03 19.93
C PRO A 100 -42.62 0.68 20.08
N SER A 101 -43.22 -0.39 19.55
CA SER A 101 -42.47 -1.59 19.22
C SER A 101 -41.23 -1.09 18.51
N ALA A 102 -40.06 -1.42 19.05
CA ALA A 102 -38.76 -0.94 18.57
C ALA A 102 -38.77 -0.86 17.04
N PRO A 103 -38.19 0.20 16.43
CA PRO A 103 -38.04 0.22 14.98
C PRO A 103 -37.46 -1.13 14.56
N ALA A 104 -38.15 -1.80 13.63
CA ALA A 104 -37.67 -3.03 13.02
C ALA A 104 -36.19 -2.83 12.74
N ALA A 105 -35.34 -3.68 13.35
CA ALA A 105 -33.90 -3.57 13.30
C ALA A 105 -33.52 -3.20 11.87
N ALA A 106 -32.82 -2.06 11.69
CA ALA A 106 -32.11 -1.81 10.44
C ALA A 106 -31.40 -3.11 10.06
N PRO A 107 -31.46 -3.57 8.80
CA PRO A 107 -30.87 -4.86 8.42
C PRO A 107 -29.45 -4.89 9.00
N GLY A 108 -29.27 -5.77 10.00
CA GLY A 108 -28.03 -5.82 10.74
C GLY A 108 -26.93 -6.09 9.75
N ARG A 109 -25.82 -5.37 9.86
CA ARG A 109 -24.65 -5.66 9.04
C ARG A 109 -24.32 -7.15 9.18
N PRO A 110 -24.16 -7.89 8.07
CA PRO A 110 -23.85 -9.30 8.16
C PRO A 110 -22.54 -9.47 8.93
N SER A 111 -22.44 -10.50 9.75
CA SER A 111 -21.25 -10.84 10.50
C SER A 111 -20.24 -11.53 9.58
N LEU A 112 -18.99 -11.05 9.55
CA LEU A 112 -17.91 -11.72 8.82
C LEU A 112 -17.01 -12.46 9.81
N LYS A 113 -16.65 -13.70 9.47
CA LYS A 113 -15.63 -14.48 10.16
C LYS A 113 -14.68 -15.12 9.17
N LEU A 114 -13.40 -15.21 9.56
CA LEU A 114 -12.39 -15.95 8.83
C LEU A 114 -12.15 -17.28 9.52
N ILE A 115 -12.29 -18.38 8.79
CA ILE A 115 -12.12 -19.74 9.31
C ILE A 115 -10.80 -20.29 8.79
N HIS A 116 -9.82 -20.49 9.66
CA HIS A 116 -8.52 -21.04 9.26
C HIS A 116 -8.65 -22.51 8.87
N SER A 117 -8.38 -22.87 7.61
CA SER A 117 -8.69 -24.19 7.06
C SER A 117 -7.98 -25.35 7.80
N PRO A 118 -6.68 -25.26 8.14
CA PRO A 118 -5.99 -26.34 8.84
C PRO A 118 -6.42 -26.57 10.30
N SER A 119 -6.75 -25.51 11.03
CA SER A 119 -7.02 -25.60 12.48
C SER A 119 -8.48 -25.38 12.85
N ASN A 120 -9.34 -25.08 11.87
CA ASN A 120 -10.76 -24.72 12.04
C ASN A 120 -11.00 -23.63 13.12
N ARG A 121 -10.02 -22.72 13.28
CA ARG A 121 -10.12 -21.60 14.23
C ARG A 121 -10.86 -20.47 13.54
N GLU A 122 -11.87 -19.95 14.22
CA GLU A 122 -12.67 -18.82 13.72
C GLU A 122 -12.13 -17.49 14.26
N PHE A 123 -12.03 -16.51 13.38
CA PHE A 123 -11.62 -15.15 13.68
C PHE A 123 -12.72 -14.18 13.23
N PRO A 124 -13.63 -13.77 14.13
CA PRO A 124 -14.70 -12.84 13.79
C PRO A 124 -14.15 -11.43 13.58
N LEU A 125 -14.67 -10.74 12.55
CA LEU A 125 -14.43 -9.33 12.33
C LEU A 125 -15.18 -8.51 13.38
N ARG A 126 -14.47 -7.64 14.11
CA ARG A 126 -15.07 -6.80 15.16
C ARG A 126 -15.22 -5.37 14.65
N GLY A 127 -16.41 -4.79 14.75
CA GLY A 127 -16.65 -3.42 14.28
C GLY A 127 -16.57 -3.33 12.75
N GLU A 128 -16.60 -2.13 12.18
CA GLU A 128 -16.70 -1.89 10.72
C GLU A 128 -15.39 -2.09 9.96
N GLU A 129 -14.25 -2.01 10.64
CA GLU A 129 -12.92 -2.25 10.09
C GLU A 129 -12.16 -3.16 11.06
N SER A 130 -11.33 -4.05 10.53
CA SER A 130 -10.34 -4.77 11.32
C SER A 130 -9.08 -5.00 10.52
N TYR A 131 -7.95 -4.90 11.21
CA TYR A 131 -6.64 -5.21 10.67
C TYR A 131 -6.29 -6.66 10.96
N ILE A 132 -5.72 -7.31 9.95
CA ILE A 132 -5.32 -8.71 9.97
C ILE A 132 -3.81 -8.77 9.89
N GLY A 133 -3.21 -9.55 10.77
CA GLY A 133 -1.81 -9.91 10.65
C GLY A 133 -1.25 -10.46 11.94
N ARG A 134 0.07 -10.54 12.00
CA ARG A 134 0.77 -11.02 13.18
C ARG A 134 1.05 -9.88 14.15
N ARG A 135 0.66 -10.05 15.40
CA ARG A 135 1.03 -9.11 16.47
C ARG A 135 2.55 -9.09 16.67
N GLY A 136 3.15 -7.90 16.68
CA GLY A 136 4.55 -7.74 17.01
C GLY A 136 5.20 -6.45 16.47
N GLY A 137 6.28 -6.03 17.11
CA GLY A 137 7.02 -4.80 16.80
C GLY A 137 6.61 -3.60 17.66
N THR A 138 7.17 -2.43 17.35
CA THR A 138 6.86 -1.14 18.00
C THR A 138 5.60 -0.48 17.43
N VAL A 139 5.03 -1.02 16.35
CA VAL A 139 3.86 -0.47 15.68
C VAL A 139 2.61 -0.83 16.48
N LYS A 140 1.98 0.19 17.06
CA LYS A 140 0.62 0.15 17.62
C LYS A 140 -0.33 0.83 16.63
N PRO A 141 -1.62 0.44 16.56
CA PRO A 141 -2.31 -0.57 17.37
C PRO A 141 -1.97 -2.02 16.96
N ALA A 142 -2.28 -2.97 17.84
CA ALA A 142 -2.22 -4.40 17.50
C ALA A 142 -3.34 -4.73 16.51
N PRO A 143 -3.13 -5.68 15.58
CA PRO A 143 -4.21 -6.11 14.69
C PRO A 143 -5.36 -6.69 15.52
N GLU A 144 -6.59 -6.32 15.21
CA GLU A 144 -7.79 -6.83 15.88
C GLU A 144 -7.95 -8.34 15.60
N ILE A 145 -7.54 -8.78 14.41
CA ILE A 145 -7.41 -10.19 14.05
C ILE A 145 -5.94 -10.57 14.16
N ASP A 146 -5.57 -11.03 15.35
CA ASP A 146 -4.22 -11.52 15.64
C ASP A 146 -4.06 -12.97 15.19
N LEU A 147 -3.18 -13.17 14.21
CA LEU A 147 -2.84 -14.48 13.64
C LEU A 147 -1.59 -15.11 14.26
N THR A 148 -1.06 -14.52 15.33
CA THR A 148 0.12 -15.05 16.05
C THR A 148 -0.16 -16.45 16.60
N GLY A 149 0.81 -17.35 16.44
CA GLY A 149 0.69 -18.73 16.91
C GLY A 149 -0.14 -19.65 16.00
N LEU A 150 -0.57 -19.17 14.82
CA LEU A 150 -0.95 -20.08 13.74
C LEU A 150 0.29 -20.77 13.15
N PRO A 151 0.14 -21.98 12.59
CA PRO A 151 1.23 -22.60 11.85
C PRO A 151 1.67 -21.67 10.71
N ASN A 152 2.98 -21.51 10.54
CA ASN A 152 3.58 -20.64 9.52
C ASN A 152 3.25 -19.13 9.66
N ASP A 153 2.92 -18.64 10.85
CA ASP A 153 2.67 -17.21 11.09
C ASP A 153 3.81 -16.27 10.65
N GLN A 154 5.03 -16.79 10.43
CA GLN A 154 6.19 -16.07 9.93
C GLN A 154 6.02 -15.54 8.51
N VAL A 155 5.15 -16.15 7.68
CA VAL A 155 4.85 -15.64 6.34
C VAL A 155 3.85 -14.49 6.35
N ILE A 156 3.22 -14.23 7.50
CA ILE A 156 2.24 -13.17 7.67
C ILE A 156 2.94 -11.89 8.15
N SER A 157 2.71 -10.79 7.44
CA SER A 157 3.18 -9.46 7.84
C SER A 157 2.44 -8.94 9.08
N ARG A 158 3.00 -7.91 9.73
CA ARG A 158 2.45 -7.37 10.99
C ARG A 158 1.12 -6.65 10.73
N PRO A 159 1.07 -5.56 9.95
CA PRO A 159 -0.10 -5.27 9.13
C PRO A 159 0.02 -6.08 7.84
N HIS A 160 -0.89 -7.03 7.61
CA HIS A 160 -0.91 -7.81 6.37
C HIS A 160 -1.99 -7.28 5.44
N ALA A 161 -3.22 -7.23 5.93
CA ALA A 161 -4.37 -6.75 5.20
C ALA A 161 -5.35 -6.07 6.16
N ARG A 162 -6.26 -5.29 5.61
CA ARG A 162 -7.42 -4.76 6.34
C ARG A 162 -8.71 -5.21 5.65
N ILE A 163 -9.70 -5.55 6.45
CA ILE A 163 -11.07 -5.81 5.98
C ILE A 163 -11.97 -4.74 6.57
N TYR A 164 -12.84 -4.18 5.75
CA TYR A 164 -13.84 -3.21 6.20
C TYR A 164 -15.18 -3.42 5.51
N TRP A 165 -16.24 -2.93 6.15
CA TRP A 165 -17.57 -2.88 5.57
C TRP A 165 -17.71 -1.65 4.68
N ASP A 166 -18.02 -1.86 3.41
CA ASP A 166 -18.40 -0.80 2.49
C ASP A 166 -19.92 -0.58 2.57
N ALA A 167 -20.33 0.48 3.25
CA ALA A 167 -21.73 0.84 3.41
C ALA A 167 -22.41 1.28 2.09
N THR A 168 -21.65 1.70 1.08
CA THR A 168 -22.18 2.12 -0.23
C THR A 168 -22.66 0.92 -1.02
N TYR A 169 -21.85 -0.15 -1.01
CA TYR A 169 -22.13 -1.39 -1.76
C TYR A 169 -22.70 -2.51 -0.88
N ALA A 170 -22.87 -2.25 0.42
CA ALA A 170 -23.31 -3.22 1.42
C ALA A 170 -22.53 -4.55 1.34
N THR A 171 -21.20 -4.46 1.25
CA THR A 171 -20.31 -5.62 1.13
C THR A 171 -19.07 -5.46 2.00
N TYR A 172 -18.44 -6.59 2.33
CA TYR A 172 -17.08 -6.56 2.87
C TYR A 172 -16.04 -6.40 1.77
N THR A 173 -15.01 -5.64 2.08
CA THR A 173 -13.90 -5.35 1.17
C THR A 173 -12.58 -5.57 1.90
N ILE A 174 -11.61 -6.17 1.21
CA ILE A 174 -10.25 -6.38 1.69
C ILE A 174 -9.25 -5.52 0.90
N ILE A 175 -8.24 -5.00 1.60
CA ILE A 175 -7.09 -4.30 1.02
C ILE A 175 -5.81 -4.92 1.58
N ASP A 176 -4.92 -5.37 0.70
CA ASP A 176 -3.57 -5.76 1.09
C ASP A 176 -2.76 -4.53 1.51
N SER A 177 -2.19 -4.57 2.71
CA SER A 177 -1.46 -3.45 3.32
C SER A 177 0.02 -3.45 2.93
N ASN A 178 0.33 -3.76 1.67
CA ASN A 178 1.68 -3.95 1.15
C ASN A 178 2.43 -5.05 1.91
N SER A 179 1.78 -6.21 2.02
CA SER A 179 2.34 -7.36 2.72
C SER A 179 3.59 -7.89 2.00
N ARG A 180 4.54 -8.43 2.76
CA ARG A 180 5.80 -8.95 2.19
C ARG A 180 5.60 -10.11 1.21
N ASN A 181 4.61 -10.94 1.45
CA ASN A 181 4.38 -12.19 0.72
C ASN A 181 3.08 -12.20 -0.10
N GLY A 182 2.33 -11.09 -0.09
CA GLY A 182 1.07 -10.95 -0.81
C GLY A 182 -0.14 -11.55 -0.09
N THR A 183 -1.31 -11.05 -0.48
CA THR A 183 -2.63 -11.59 -0.17
C THR A 183 -3.25 -12.16 -1.44
N PHE A 184 -3.99 -13.26 -1.34
CA PHE A 184 -4.63 -13.93 -2.48
C PHE A 184 -6.08 -14.25 -2.17
N ILE A 185 -6.98 -14.07 -3.14
CA ILE A 185 -8.38 -14.52 -3.07
C ILE A 185 -8.58 -15.56 -4.18
N ASN A 186 -9.08 -16.75 -3.85
CA ASN A 186 -9.33 -17.82 -4.81
C ASN A 186 -8.10 -18.11 -5.71
N ALA A 187 -6.92 -18.16 -5.09
CA ALA A 187 -5.60 -18.30 -5.73
C ALA A 187 -5.17 -17.16 -6.66
N GLN A 188 -5.91 -16.05 -6.72
CA GLN A 188 -5.53 -14.84 -7.47
C GLN A 188 -4.84 -13.83 -6.56
N PRO A 189 -3.64 -13.32 -6.92
CA PRO A 189 -2.94 -12.31 -6.12
C PRO A 189 -3.67 -10.98 -6.16
N LEU A 190 -3.76 -10.33 -4.99
CA LEU A 190 -4.28 -8.98 -4.88
C LEU A 190 -3.17 -7.97 -5.16
N THR A 191 -3.55 -6.84 -5.77
CA THR A 191 -2.64 -5.69 -5.92
C THR A 191 -2.62 -4.91 -4.61
N PRO A 192 -1.45 -4.66 -4.01
CA PRO A 192 -1.34 -3.88 -2.78
C PRO A 192 -2.03 -2.52 -2.86
N GLY A 193 -2.79 -2.16 -1.83
CA GLY A 193 -3.53 -0.90 -1.76
C GLY A 193 -4.82 -0.82 -2.59
N VAL A 194 -5.12 -1.82 -3.42
CA VAL A 194 -6.36 -1.89 -4.20
C VAL A 194 -7.45 -2.61 -3.39
N PRO A 195 -8.68 -2.07 -3.31
CA PRO A 195 -9.81 -2.74 -2.67
C PRO A 195 -10.38 -3.87 -3.53
N TYR A 196 -10.63 -5.01 -2.89
CA TYR A 196 -11.29 -6.18 -3.50
C TYR A 196 -12.49 -6.60 -2.65
N GLN A 197 -13.62 -6.85 -3.30
CA GLN A 197 -14.82 -7.35 -2.64
C GLN A 197 -14.60 -8.77 -2.12
N LEU A 198 -15.12 -9.05 -0.92
CA LEU A 198 -15.20 -10.39 -0.34
C LEU A 198 -16.62 -10.94 -0.46
N VAL A 199 -16.71 -12.21 -0.83
CA VAL A 199 -17.95 -12.99 -0.94
C VAL A 199 -17.91 -14.13 0.07
N ASP A 200 -19.09 -14.56 0.52
CA ASP A 200 -19.23 -15.77 1.35
C ASP A 200 -18.65 -16.99 0.62
N GLY A 201 -17.83 -17.77 1.32
CA GLY A 201 -17.15 -18.95 0.79
C GLY A 201 -15.80 -18.68 0.11
N ASP A 202 -15.38 -17.41 -0.02
CA ASP A 202 -14.09 -17.09 -0.66
C ASP A 202 -12.91 -17.73 0.07
N ALA A 203 -11.96 -18.27 -0.70
CA ALA A 203 -10.70 -18.78 -0.19
C ALA A 203 -9.67 -17.65 -0.10
N LEU A 204 -9.49 -17.09 1.10
CA LEU A 204 -8.51 -16.06 1.39
C LEU A 204 -7.19 -16.71 1.83
N GLN A 205 -6.09 -16.39 1.16
CA GLN A 205 -4.76 -16.84 1.52
C GLN A 205 -3.86 -15.66 1.88
N LEU A 206 -3.13 -15.80 2.98
CA LEU A 206 -2.19 -14.78 3.47
C LEU A 206 -0.77 -15.32 3.37
N GLY A 207 0.05 -14.67 2.56
CA GLY A 207 1.42 -15.08 2.29
C GLY A 207 1.55 -16.18 1.24
N LYS A 208 2.74 -16.79 1.20
CA LYS A 208 3.16 -17.65 0.09
C LYS A 208 2.86 -19.13 0.34
N ASP A 209 2.84 -19.90 -0.73
CA ASP A 209 2.87 -21.37 -0.75
C ASP A 209 1.66 -22.04 -0.08
N ASN A 210 0.51 -21.36 -0.04
CA ASN A 210 -0.75 -21.85 0.56
C ASN A 210 -0.61 -22.25 2.03
N LEU A 211 0.39 -21.72 2.73
CA LEU A 211 0.70 -22.10 4.11
C LEU A 211 -0.34 -21.61 5.12
N VAL A 212 -1.03 -20.51 4.80
CA VAL A 212 -2.06 -19.91 5.64
C VAL A 212 -3.26 -19.58 4.78
N GLN A 213 -4.30 -20.40 4.91
CA GLN A 213 -5.55 -20.29 4.16
C GLN A 213 -6.74 -20.15 5.11
N PHE A 214 -7.66 -19.30 4.72
CA PHE A 214 -8.91 -19.02 5.40
C PHE A 214 -10.07 -19.17 4.43
N THR A 215 -11.21 -19.59 4.95
CA THR A 215 -12.50 -19.47 4.28
C THR A 215 -13.23 -18.28 4.87
N VAL A 216 -13.68 -17.38 4.00
CA VAL A 216 -14.53 -16.25 4.39
C VAL A 216 -15.94 -16.79 4.61
N ALA A 217 -16.53 -16.51 5.77
CA ALA A 217 -17.93 -16.80 6.04
C ALA A 217 -18.67 -15.51 6.45
N ILE A 218 -19.74 -15.18 5.74
CA ILE A 218 -20.55 -13.98 5.92
C ILE A 218 -21.99 -14.44 6.22
N ALA A 219 -22.50 -14.12 7.41
CA ALA A 219 -23.80 -14.57 7.92
C ALA A 219 -24.65 -13.43 8.50
#